data_AF-A0A7C1BRP1-F1
#
_entry.id   AF-A0A7C1BRP1-F1
#
_cell.length_a   1.000
_cell.length_b   1.000
_cell.length_c   1.000
_cell.angle_alpha   90.00
_cell.angle_beta   90.00
_cell.angle_gamma   90.00
#
_symmetry.space_group_name_H-M   'P 1'
#
loop_
_entity.id
_entity.type
_entity.pdbx_description
1 polymer ?
#
loop_
_entity_poly.entity_id
_entity_poly.type
_entity_poly.pdbx_seq_one_letter_code
_entity_poly.pdbx_strand_id
1 'polypeptide(L)' 'AFSDTCDYKVTKFGGLKETLLGGEGLVTRVTGPGEVYIQTKNLREFVDWLWTLLEPRVRSRAR' A
#
# COMPACT_ATOMS: atom_id res chain seq x y z
N ALA A 1 -4.73 -9.24 6.37
CA ALA A 1 -5.84 -10.14 6.77
C ALA A 1 -6.22 -9.82 8.21
N PHE A 2 -7.42 -10.17 8.66
CA PHE A 2 -7.84 -9.96 10.05
C PHE A 2 -8.88 -11.01 10.45
N SER A 3 -9.07 -11.24 11.75
CA SER A 3 -10.08 -12.15 12.29
C SER A 3 -11.50 -11.74 11.87
N ASP A 4 -12.39 -12.71 11.71
CA ASP A 4 -13.81 -12.50 11.38
C ASP A 4 -14.59 -11.74 12.47
N THR A 5 -14.07 -11.72 13.69
CA THR A 5 -14.60 -10.92 14.81
C THR A 5 -14.28 -9.42 14.72
N CYS A 6 -13.48 -8.99 13.75
CA CYS A 6 -13.13 -7.58 13.56
C CYS A 6 -14.07 -6.89 12.55
N ASP A 7 -14.51 -5.69 12.90
CA ASP A 7 -15.14 -4.75 11.97
C ASP A 7 -14.07 -3.93 11.24
N TYR A 8 -14.32 -3.57 9.98
CA TYR A 8 -13.43 -2.71 9.22
C TYR A 8 -14.14 -1.63 8.42
N LYS A 9 -13.47 -0.50 8.21
CA LYS A 9 -13.92 0.59 7.35
C LYS A 9 -12.76 1.18 6.57
N VAL A 10 -12.88 1.25 5.25
CA VAL A 10 -11.96 2.01 4.40
C VAL A 10 -12.39 3.47 4.37
N THR A 11 -11.49 4.38 4.73
CA THR A 11 -11.73 5.83 4.73
C THR A 11 -10.56 6.55 4.08
N LYS A 12 -10.75 7.80 3.68
CA LYS A 12 -9.63 8.68 3.29
C LYS A 12 -8.97 9.23 4.54
N PHE A 13 -7.64 9.40 4.54
CA PHE A 13 -6.93 10.02 5.65
C PHE A 13 -7.07 11.55 5.56
N GLY A 14 -7.69 12.15 6.59
CA GLY A 14 -7.95 13.59 6.64
C GLY A 14 -9.03 14.08 5.66
N GLY A 15 -9.08 15.40 5.44
CA GLY A 15 -9.90 16.01 4.40
C GLY A 15 -9.28 15.81 3.01
N LEU A 16 -9.94 16.33 1.97
CA LEU A 16 -9.44 16.24 0.58
C LEU A 16 -7.99 16.76 0.41
N LYS A 17 -7.56 17.71 1.25
CA LYS A 17 -6.21 18.30 1.19
C LYS A 17 -5.14 17.36 1.76
N GLU A 18 -5.39 16.73 2.90
CA GLU A 18 -4.43 15.79 3.52
C GLU A 18 -4.28 14.51 2.71
N THR A 19 -5.37 14.03 2.10
CA THR A 19 -5.36 12.85 1.20
C THR A 19 -4.50 13.08 -0.05
N LEU A 20 -4.44 14.31 -0.58
CA LEU A 20 -3.66 14.65 -1.78
C LEU A 20 -2.16 14.84 -1.49
N LEU A 21 -1.80 15.33 -0.30
CA LEU A 21 -0.41 15.63 0.07
C LEU A 21 0.36 14.43 0.65
N GLY A 22 -0.35 13.42 1.16
CA GLY A 22 0.26 12.22 1.79
C GLY A 22 0.62 11.08 0.83
N GLY A 23 0.22 11.16 -0.45
CA GLY A 23 0.50 10.12 -1.46
C GLY A 23 -0.30 8.81 -1.32
N GLU A 24 -0.73 8.45 -0.10
CA GLU A 24 -1.58 7.30 0.17
C GLU A 24 -2.99 7.76 0.58
N GLY A 25 -3.92 7.74 -0.38
CA GLY A 25 -5.24 8.35 -0.20
C GLY A 25 -6.25 7.55 0.62
N LEU A 26 -5.93 6.32 1.03
CA LEU A 26 -6.86 5.40 1.67
C LEU A 26 -6.24 4.77 2.92
N VAL A 27 -7.00 4.74 4.00
CA VAL A 27 -6.67 4.05 5.24
C VAL A 27 -7.77 3.06 5.58
N THR A 28 -7.38 1.93 6.18
CA THR A 28 -8.30 0.93 6.68
C THR A 28 -8.31 0.98 8.20
N ARG A 29 -9.43 1.36 8.80
CA ARG A 29 -9.64 1.28 10.24
C ARG A 29 -10.22 -0.09 10.56
N VAL A 30 -9.57 -0.82 11.47
CA VAL A 30 -10.02 -2.12 11.97
C VAL A 30 -10.30 -1.99 13.47
N THR A 31 -11.45 -2.49 13.91
CA THR A 31 -11.89 -2.49 15.32
C THR A 31 -12.15 -3.92 15.77
N GLY A 32 -11.56 -4.33 16.89
CA GLY A 32 -11.62 -5.70 17.41
C GLY A 32 -12.88 -6.03 18.23
N PRO A 33 -12.91 -7.21 18.86
CA PRO A 33 -11.75 -8.06 19.19
C PRO A 33 -11.23 -8.90 18.02
N GLY A 34 -9.97 -9.35 18.07
CA GLY A 34 -9.35 -10.24 17.07
C GLY A 34 -7.92 -9.86 16.69
N GLU A 35 -7.32 -10.60 15.77
CA GLU A 35 -5.96 -10.36 15.26
C GLU A 35 -5.99 -9.60 13.94
N VAL A 36 -5.00 -8.72 13.74
CA VAL A 36 -4.79 -7.99 12.49
C VAL A 36 -3.39 -8.29 11.97
N TYR A 37 -3.33 -8.86 10.78
CA TYR A 37 -2.09 -9.19 10.08
C TYR A 37 -1.70 -8.03 9.16
N ILE A 38 -0.57 -7.39 9.47
CA ILE A 38 0.01 -6.31 8.67
C ILE A 38 1.24 -6.80 7.90
N GLN A 39 1.49 -6.18 6.75
CA GLN A 39 2.74 -6.32 6.02
C GLN A 39 3.59 -5.07 6.25
N THR A 40 4.87 -5.24 6.54
CA THR A 40 5.79 -4.12 6.78
C THR A 40 6.36 -3.52 5.49
N LYS A 41 6.06 -4.13 4.34
CA LYS A 41 6.53 -3.72 3.01
C LYS A 41 5.38 -3.64 2.03
N ASN A 42 5.38 -2.56 1.23
CA ASN A 42 4.46 -2.38 0.12
C ASN A 42 5.08 -3.01 -1.14
N LEU A 43 4.41 -4.03 -1.71
CA LEU A 43 4.92 -4.74 -2.88
C LEU A 43 4.99 -3.84 -4.12
N ARG A 44 4.06 -2.90 -4.28
CA ARG A 44 4.06 -1.97 -5.42
C ARG A 44 5.28 -1.07 -5.37
N GLU A 45 5.51 -0.41 -4.24
CA GLU A 45 6.70 0.44 -4.07
C GLU A 45 8.00 -0.35 -4.27
N PHE A 46 8.05 -1.59 -3.77
CA PHE A 46 9.21 -2.46 -3.95
C PHE A 46 9.44 -2.79 -5.43
N VAL A 47 8.39 -3.13 -6.17
CA VAL A 47 8.47 -3.42 -7.61
C VAL A 47 8.85 -2.17 -8.39
N ASP A 48 8.28 -1.01 -8.06
CA ASP A 48 8.58 0.26 -8.72
C ASP A 48 10.06 0.64 -8.50
N TRP A 49 10.57 0.48 -7.27
CA TRP A 49 11.99 0.63 -6.97
C TRP A 49 12.84 -0.35 -7.80
N LEU A 50 12.49 -1.64 -7.80
CA LEU A 50 13.25 -2.66 -8.52
C LEU A 50 13.27 -2.39 -10.02
N TRP A 51 12.17 -1.89 -10.59
CA TRP A 51 12.07 -1.53 -12.00
C TRP A 51 13.08 -0.46 -12.39
N THR A 52 13.36 0.53 -11.52
CA THR A 52 14.39 1.55 -11.80
C THR A 52 15.78 0.96 -12.08
N LEU A 53 16.06 -0.22 -11.52
CA LEU A 53 17.35 -0.92 -11.68
C LEU A 53 17.34 -1.90 -12.86
N LEU A 54 16.19 -2.52 -13.13
CA LEU A 54 16.04 -3.53 -14.17
C LEU A 54 15.74 -2.94 -15.54
N GLU A 55 14.95 -1.87 -15.61
CA GLU A 55 14.50 -1.25 -16.85
C GLU A 55 15.64 -0.98 -17.85
N PRO A 56 16.79 -0.37 -17.47
CA PRO A 56 17.85 -0.08 -18.42
C PRO A 56 18.44 -1.35 -19.07
N ARG A 57 18.50 -2.45 -18.30
CA ARG A 57 19.03 -3.74 -18.76
C ARG A 57 18.04 -4.49 -19.65
N VAL A 58 16.75 -4.40 -19.34
CA VAL A 58 15.70 -4.97 -20.18
C VAL A 58 15.65 -4.25 -21.52
N ARG A 59 15.72 -2.91 -21.52
CA ARG A 59 15.71 -2.09 -22.75
C ARG A 59 16.95 -2.30 -23.62
N SER A 60 18.11 -2.60 -23.04
CA SER A 60 19.33 -2.85 -23.82
C SER A 60 19.37 -4.23 -24.50
N ARG A 61 18.74 -5.25 -23.89
CA ARG A 61 18.65 -6.60 -24.47
C ARG A 61 17.51 -6.77 -25.49
N ALA A 62 16.57 -5.84 -25.52
CA ALA A 62 15.45 -5.84 -26.47
C ALA A 62 15.82 -5.21 -27.84
N ARG A 63 17.06 -4.76 -28.02
CA ARG A 63 17.64 -4.32 -29.30
C ARG A 63 18.58 -5.40 -29.81
#